data_AF-A0A660SEJ0-F1
#
_entry.id   AF-A0A660SEJ0-F1
#
_cell.length_a   1.000
_cell.length_b   1.000
_cell.length_c   1.000
_cell.angle_alpha   90.00
_cell.angle_beta   90.00
_cell.angle_gamma   90.00
#
_symmetry.space_group_name_H-M   'P 1'
#
loop_
_entity.id
_entity.type
_entity.pdbx_description
1 polymer ?
#
loop_
_entity_poly.entity_id
_entity_poly.type
_entity_poly.pdbx_seq_one_letter_code
_entity_poly.pdbx_strand_id
1 'polypeptide(L)'
;MASTRTFWEIEEEKTQKIYLLFAFLILLYFLPILIIWTIIKFIIFFRQSLVNPDVSFSLFGVDTILVIIVAAILSYYHWRRAGTDVVARFLKILGAKPLDPHDEYHHIYQNIVDEIATAAGGIEVDPYIIPTGAMNAFSLADNKGKNIIGITEGLLARLTRDELQSVVAHEMAHIVSKDCSQTTMTCALFSLYCEIVARSSQFVVAGDDSIIGYLPGERQRRDAARAASIFISLILFVTNLGAQLLSLFISREREYRADAAAIRYTRNPVALARALYKIGTRWRGAGCSGEYLAPIFILNPLNRRIDEEESFWATLFSTHPPLLKRIRIILGMAHEDLSTLTQLLKQPQPRKVESDQKIEPRYWIEKSGKWQGPYTVRQLMTLEYLRPTTRLRADDRSMSALDLPELRYFFKKREEPFWKIRRLCPDCREWLLAEEYEGVYIWRCAFCDGYLVEESKLPRILVRKDRGFGPEIRRTARHLLVDSRRSRCRSLILDMSHPRRCPKCGDRMIHKLYSYAYHIAIDYCPTCKLIWFDPGELEILQCLIEMEESA
;
A
#
# COMPACT_ATOMS: atom_id res chain seq x y z
N MET A 1 -3.78 -17.20 -39.50
CA MET A 1 -3.89 -18.52 -38.84
C MET A 1 -3.06 -18.47 -37.57
N ALA A 2 -3.70 -18.46 -36.40
CA ALA A 2 -2.97 -18.52 -35.14
C ALA A 2 -2.44 -19.96 -34.98
N SER A 3 -1.13 -20.14 -35.02
CA SER A 3 -0.51 -21.45 -34.73
C SER A 3 -0.82 -21.78 -33.27
N THR A 4 -1.48 -22.90 -33.03
CA THR A 4 -1.68 -23.43 -31.67
C THR A 4 -0.32 -23.86 -31.15
N ARG A 5 0.31 -23.01 -30.35
CA ARG A 5 1.59 -23.32 -29.71
C ARG A 5 1.44 -24.52 -28.81
N THR A 6 2.38 -25.45 -28.90
CA THR A 6 2.42 -26.62 -28.01
C THR A 6 2.85 -26.22 -26.59
N PHE A 7 2.52 -27.03 -25.58
CA PHE A 7 2.95 -26.79 -24.20
C PHE A 7 4.48 -26.67 -24.09
N TRP A 8 5.20 -27.50 -24.85
CA TRP A 8 6.66 -27.50 -24.94
C TRP A 8 7.22 -26.19 -25.49
N GLU A 9 6.61 -25.62 -26.53
CA GLU A 9 7.00 -24.31 -27.06
C GLU A 9 6.82 -23.19 -26.03
N ILE A 10 5.77 -23.25 -25.21
CA ILE A 10 5.52 -22.26 -24.15
C ILE A 10 6.58 -22.38 -23.04
N GLU A 11 6.93 -23.60 -22.66
CA GLU A 11 7.96 -23.86 -21.64
C GLU A 11 9.36 -23.49 -22.12
N GLU A 12 9.67 -23.77 -23.39
CA GLU A 12 10.92 -23.38 -24.03
C GLU A 12 11.04 -21.85 -24.13
N GLU A 13 10.00 -21.14 -24.56
CA GLU A 13 9.99 -19.67 -24.62
C GLU A 13 10.23 -19.05 -23.23
N LYS A 14 9.62 -19.62 -22.19
CA LYS A 14 9.81 -19.17 -20.80
C LYS A 14 11.24 -19.41 -20.32
N THR A 15 11.80 -20.57 -20.62
CA THR A 15 13.17 -20.94 -20.27
C THR A 15 14.18 -20.05 -21.00
N GLN A 16 13.97 -19.80 -22.30
CA GLN A 16 14.76 -18.87 -23.10
C GLN A 16 14.71 -17.45 -22.52
N LYS A 17 13.55 -16.95 -22.10
CA LYS A 17 13.43 -15.64 -21.44
C LYS A 17 14.22 -15.56 -20.14
N ILE A 18 14.21 -16.61 -19.33
CA ILE A 18 15.01 -16.68 -18.09
C ILE A 18 16.50 -16.70 -18.40
N TYR A 19 16.94 -17.46 -19.42
CA TYR A 19 18.34 -17.46 -19.85
C TYR A 19 18.77 -16.12 -20.45
N LEU A 20 17.90 -15.46 -21.22
CA LEU A 20 18.14 -14.10 -21.73
C LEU A 20 18.25 -13.09 -20.59
N LEU A 21 17.40 -13.20 -19.57
CA LEU A 21 17.48 -12.39 -18.36
C LEU A 21 18.82 -12.60 -17.63
N PHE A 22 19.24 -13.86 -17.49
CA PHE A 22 20.50 -14.21 -16.86
C PHE A 22 21.71 -13.72 -17.67
N ALA A 23 21.69 -13.89 -18.98
CA ALA A 23 22.71 -13.38 -19.89
C ALA A 23 22.77 -11.84 -19.87
N PHE A 24 21.61 -11.18 -19.84
CA PHE A 24 21.51 -9.74 -19.69
C PHE A 24 22.09 -9.27 -18.35
N LEU A 25 21.81 -9.98 -17.25
CA LEU A 25 22.40 -9.67 -15.95
C LEU A 25 23.92 -9.82 -15.97
N ILE A 26 24.45 -10.87 -16.62
CA ILE A 26 25.89 -11.03 -16.81
C ILE A 26 26.43 -9.82 -17.57
N LEU A 27 25.82 -9.43 -18.69
CA LEU A 27 26.24 -8.27 -19.47
C LEU A 27 26.20 -6.98 -18.64
N LEU A 28 25.15 -6.78 -17.84
CA LEU A 28 24.95 -5.62 -16.98
C LEU A 28 26.04 -5.47 -15.91
N TYR A 29 26.60 -6.57 -15.39
CA TYR A 29 27.73 -6.53 -14.45
C TYR A 29 29.07 -6.51 -15.17
N PHE A 30 29.22 -7.32 -16.21
CA PHE A 30 30.46 -7.53 -16.94
C PHE A 30 30.90 -6.28 -17.71
N LEU A 31 29.98 -5.64 -18.44
CA LEU A 31 30.31 -4.51 -19.29
C LEU A 31 30.76 -3.29 -18.47
N PRO A 32 30.10 -2.87 -17.38
CA PRO A 32 30.60 -1.78 -16.54
C PRO A 32 31.91 -2.14 -15.84
N ILE A 33 32.05 -3.35 -15.27
CA ILE A 33 33.28 -3.76 -14.58
C ILE A 33 34.47 -3.76 -15.56
N LEU A 34 34.27 -4.25 -16.79
CA LEU A 34 35.31 -4.21 -17.82
C LEU A 34 35.61 -2.79 -18.29
N ILE A 35 34.61 -1.95 -18.54
CA ILE A 35 34.83 -0.55 -18.92
C ILE A 35 35.65 0.15 -17.82
N ILE A 36 35.27 -0.03 -16.56
CA ILE A 36 36.00 0.49 -15.40
C ILE A 36 37.44 -0.02 -15.39
N TRP A 37 37.64 -1.32 -15.58
CA TRP A 37 38.96 -1.92 -15.61
C TRP A 37 39.83 -1.37 -16.75
N THR A 38 39.25 -1.19 -17.94
CA THR A 38 39.96 -0.61 -19.10
C THR A 38 40.35 0.85 -18.86
N ILE A 39 39.48 1.64 -18.22
CA ILE A 39 39.78 3.03 -17.84
C ILE A 39 40.93 3.06 -16.83
N ILE A 40 40.89 2.22 -15.79
CA ILE A 40 41.96 2.12 -14.79
C ILE A 40 43.28 1.73 -15.46
N LYS A 41 43.27 0.70 -16.32
CA LYS A 41 44.45 0.28 -17.09
C LYS A 41 45.00 1.41 -17.95
N PHE A 42 44.12 2.14 -18.64
CA PHE A 42 44.52 3.26 -19.49
C PHE A 42 45.17 4.38 -18.68
N ILE A 43 44.63 4.71 -17.49
CA ILE A 43 45.20 5.72 -16.59
C ILE A 43 46.59 5.28 -16.07
N ILE A 44 46.73 4.01 -15.65
CA ILE A 44 48.01 3.46 -15.20
C ILE A 44 49.03 3.47 -16.34
N PHE A 45 48.64 2.99 -17.52
CA PHE A 45 49.46 3.00 -18.72
C PHE A 45 49.93 4.41 -19.09
N PHE A 46 49.02 5.38 -19.16
CA PHE A 46 49.34 6.76 -19.49
C PHE A 46 50.34 7.35 -18.50
N ARG A 47 50.13 7.11 -17.19
CA ARG A 47 51.07 7.56 -16.14
C ARG A 47 52.45 6.93 -16.27
N GLN A 48 52.52 5.64 -16.61
CA GLN A 48 53.78 4.94 -16.80
C GLN A 48 54.49 5.36 -18.09
N SER A 49 53.76 5.59 -19.17
CA SER A 49 54.28 6.02 -20.47
C SER A 49 54.91 7.42 -20.40
N LEU A 50 54.42 8.30 -19.51
CA LEU A 50 55.06 9.59 -19.21
C LEU A 50 56.46 9.45 -18.56
N VAL A 51 56.75 8.34 -17.90
CA VAL A 51 58.03 8.07 -17.23
C VAL A 51 58.93 7.19 -18.08
N ASN A 52 58.36 6.17 -18.73
CA ASN A 52 59.06 5.17 -19.54
C ASN A 52 58.33 4.97 -20.89
N PRO A 53 58.88 5.44 -22.02
CA PRO A 53 58.22 5.37 -23.33
C PRO A 53 57.98 3.96 -23.86
N ASP A 54 58.78 2.98 -23.43
CA ASP A 54 58.76 1.60 -23.96
C ASP A 54 57.65 0.71 -23.37
N VAL A 55 56.82 1.25 -22.47
CA VAL A 55 55.70 0.50 -21.90
C VAL A 55 54.64 0.31 -22.99
N SER A 56 54.19 -0.93 -23.18
CA SER A 56 53.12 -1.27 -24.14
C SER A 56 51.76 -1.42 -23.43
N PHE A 57 50.68 -1.00 -24.10
CA PHE A 57 49.32 -1.15 -23.59
C PHE A 57 48.76 -2.53 -23.98
N SER A 58 48.40 -3.35 -23.00
CA SER A 58 47.68 -4.61 -23.24
C SER A 58 46.31 -4.61 -22.55
N LEU A 59 45.27 -4.71 -23.36
CA LEU A 59 43.88 -4.80 -22.89
C LEU A 59 43.59 -6.19 -22.28
N PHE A 60 44.16 -7.24 -22.86
CA PHE A 60 43.91 -8.64 -22.50
C PHE A 60 45.13 -9.26 -21.83
N GLY A 61 45.10 -9.36 -20.50
CA GLY A 61 46.13 -10.01 -19.69
C GLY A 61 45.53 -10.93 -18.62
N VAL A 62 46.39 -11.58 -17.84
CA VAL A 62 46.01 -12.48 -16.72
C VAL A 62 45.15 -11.73 -15.69
N ASP A 63 45.43 -10.46 -15.50
CA ASP A 63 44.70 -9.52 -14.65
C ASP A 63 43.26 -9.27 -15.17
N THR A 64 43.07 -9.15 -16.48
CA THR A 64 41.73 -9.07 -17.09
C THR A 64 40.95 -10.37 -16.88
N ILE A 65 41.59 -11.55 -16.96
CA ILE A 65 40.94 -12.85 -16.66
C ILE A 65 40.49 -12.90 -15.20
N LEU A 66 41.32 -12.44 -14.26
CA LEU A 66 40.95 -12.39 -12.84
C LEU A 66 39.71 -11.52 -12.61
N VAL A 67 39.64 -10.34 -13.24
CA VAL A 67 38.47 -9.44 -13.17
C VAL A 67 37.20 -10.11 -13.72
N ILE A 68 37.31 -10.85 -14.82
CA ILE A 68 36.21 -11.64 -15.39
C ILE A 68 35.71 -12.70 -14.41
N ILE A 69 36.62 -13.44 -13.77
CA ILE A 69 36.28 -14.46 -12.77
C ILE A 69 35.56 -13.82 -11.57
N VAL A 70 36.08 -12.69 -11.07
CA VAL A 70 35.47 -11.95 -9.96
C VAL A 70 34.06 -11.46 -10.35
N ALA A 71 33.90 -10.89 -11.55
CA ALA A 71 32.60 -10.47 -12.05
C ALA A 71 31.61 -11.64 -12.13
N ALA A 72 32.03 -12.81 -12.62
CA ALA A 72 31.20 -14.00 -12.68
C ALA A 72 30.78 -14.50 -11.28
N ILE A 73 31.69 -14.50 -10.31
CA ILE A 73 31.38 -14.87 -8.91
C ILE A 73 30.36 -13.89 -8.31
N LEU A 74 30.53 -12.58 -8.54
CA LEU A 74 29.60 -11.55 -8.07
C LEU A 74 28.22 -11.70 -8.71
N SER A 75 28.14 -11.95 -10.02
CA SER A 75 26.88 -12.18 -10.73
C SER A 75 26.16 -13.44 -10.21
N TYR A 76 26.89 -14.53 -9.95
CA TYR A 76 26.32 -15.74 -9.36
C TYR A 76 25.80 -15.49 -7.94
N TYR A 77 26.57 -14.78 -7.11
CA TYR A 77 26.15 -14.40 -5.76
C TYR A 77 24.90 -13.51 -5.80
N HIS A 78 24.86 -12.52 -6.69
CA HIS A 78 23.71 -11.64 -6.91
C HIS A 78 22.46 -12.43 -7.30
N TRP A 79 22.57 -13.35 -8.27
CA TRP A 79 21.49 -14.24 -8.67
C TRP A 79 20.95 -15.07 -7.50
N ARG A 80 21.84 -15.72 -6.74
CA ARG A 80 21.46 -16.52 -5.56
C ARG A 80 20.75 -15.68 -4.50
N ARG A 81 21.28 -14.49 -4.21
CA ARG A 81 20.72 -13.58 -3.20
C ARG A 81 19.41 -12.94 -3.66
N ALA A 82 19.27 -12.66 -4.95
CA ALA A 82 18.04 -12.13 -5.52
C ALA A 82 16.89 -13.14 -5.45
N GLY A 83 17.16 -14.44 -5.64
CA GLY A 83 16.14 -15.49 -5.55
C GLY A 83 15.79 -15.95 -4.12
N THR A 84 16.55 -15.53 -3.10
CA THR A 84 16.32 -15.95 -1.71
C THR A 84 15.31 -15.04 -1.01
N ASP A 85 14.24 -15.60 -0.46
CA ASP A 85 13.20 -14.93 0.33
C ASP A 85 12.64 -13.64 -0.33
N VAL A 86 12.48 -13.70 -1.65
CA VAL A 86 12.04 -12.57 -2.50
C VAL A 86 10.71 -12.02 -2.03
N VAL A 87 9.77 -12.92 -1.81
CA VAL A 87 8.40 -12.60 -1.41
C VAL A 87 8.40 -11.87 -0.07
N ALA A 88 9.08 -12.40 0.95
CA ALA A 88 9.15 -11.76 2.26
C ALA A 88 9.78 -10.36 2.21
N ARG A 89 10.81 -10.18 1.37
CA ARG A 89 11.47 -8.89 1.17
C ARG A 89 10.54 -7.87 0.50
N PHE A 90 9.83 -8.27 -0.54
CA PHE A 90 8.89 -7.41 -1.24
C PHE A 90 7.69 -7.05 -0.39
N LEU A 91 7.12 -7.99 0.37
CA LEU A 91 6.09 -7.66 1.36
C LEU A 91 6.55 -6.59 2.36
N LYS A 92 7.80 -6.68 2.82
CA LYS A 92 8.39 -5.69 3.73
C LYS A 92 8.57 -4.32 3.07
N ILE A 93 9.07 -4.28 1.82
CA ILE A 93 9.23 -3.03 1.05
C ILE A 93 7.87 -2.38 0.79
N LEU A 94 6.87 -3.19 0.46
CA LEU A 94 5.49 -2.75 0.21
C LEU A 94 4.73 -2.37 1.48
N GLY A 95 5.27 -2.67 2.67
CA GLY A 95 4.55 -2.49 3.93
C GLY A 95 3.28 -3.35 4.02
N ALA A 96 3.23 -4.44 3.26
CA ALA A 96 2.09 -5.34 3.19
C ALA A 96 1.94 -6.11 4.52
N LYS A 97 0.70 -6.22 4.98
CA LYS A 97 0.32 -6.85 6.25
C LYS A 97 -0.61 -8.04 5.98
N PRO A 98 -0.59 -9.06 6.85
CA PRO A 98 -1.59 -10.11 6.81
C PRO A 98 -2.98 -9.54 7.08
N LEU A 99 -4.01 -10.29 6.67
CA LEU A 99 -5.40 -9.95 6.94
C LEU A 99 -5.67 -9.86 8.45
N ASP A 100 -6.47 -8.87 8.81
CA ASP A 100 -7.08 -8.73 10.13
C ASP A 100 -8.35 -9.61 10.20
N PRO A 101 -8.38 -10.66 11.04
CA PRO A 101 -9.53 -11.57 11.11
C PRO A 101 -10.83 -10.94 11.61
N HIS A 102 -10.75 -9.76 12.23
CA HIS A 102 -11.90 -9.07 12.82
C HIS A 102 -12.46 -7.96 11.91
N ASP A 103 -11.88 -7.79 10.72
CA ASP A 103 -12.26 -6.75 9.76
C ASP A 103 -13.14 -7.38 8.66
N GLU A 104 -14.36 -6.86 8.50
CA GLU A 104 -15.35 -7.43 7.57
C GLU A 104 -14.83 -7.43 6.12
N TYR A 105 -14.19 -6.34 5.70
CA TYR A 105 -13.65 -6.19 4.35
C TYR A 105 -12.54 -7.21 4.07
N HIS A 106 -11.69 -7.47 5.06
CA HIS A 106 -10.63 -8.46 4.93
C HIS A 106 -11.18 -9.87 4.83
N HIS A 107 -12.23 -10.19 5.59
CA HIS A 107 -12.92 -11.47 5.49
C HIS A 107 -13.58 -11.65 4.12
N ILE A 108 -14.23 -10.61 3.59
CA ILE A 108 -14.76 -10.62 2.22
C ILE A 108 -13.64 -10.86 1.20
N TYR A 109 -12.50 -10.20 1.37
CA TYR A 109 -11.35 -10.39 0.50
C TYR A 109 -10.81 -11.83 0.55
N GLN A 110 -10.65 -12.41 1.74
CA GLN A 110 -10.25 -13.82 1.90
C GLN A 110 -11.20 -14.75 1.13
N ASN A 111 -12.52 -14.59 1.31
CA ASN A 111 -13.52 -15.41 0.62
C ASN A 111 -13.39 -15.30 -0.91
N ILE A 112 -13.15 -14.08 -1.43
CA ILE A 112 -12.96 -13.87 -2.86
C ILE A 112 -11.71 -14.58 -3.37
N VAL A 113 -10.60 -14.52 -2.62
CA VAL A 113 -9.37 -15.24 -3.00
C VAL A 113 -9.62 -16.75 -3.02
N ASP A 114 -10.31 -17.30 -2.04
CA ASP A 114 -10.62 -18.74 -1.95
C ASP A 114 -11.54 -19.20 -3.09
N GLU A 115 -12.56 -18.40 -3.44
CA GLU A 115 -13.45 -18.66 -4.57
C GLU A 115 -12.71 -18.69 -5.91
N ILE A 116 -11.84 -17.70 -6.14
CA ILE A 116 -11.05 -17.61 -7.37
C ILE A 116 -9.98 -18.70 -7.42
N ALA A 117 -9.34 -19.02 -6.31
CA ALA A 117 -8.39 -20.14 -6.20
C ALA A 117 -9.06 -21.46 -6.60
N THR A 118 -10.29 -21.68 -6.13
CA THR A 118 -11.11 -22.84 -6.50
C THR A 118 -11.39 -22.86 -8.00
N ALA A 119 -11.82 -21.72 -8.58
CA ALA A 119 -12.09 -21.60 -10.01
C ALA A 119 -10.84 -21.78 -10.90
N ALA A 120 -9.67 -21.43 -10.37
CA ALA A 120 -8.37 -21.50 -11.06
C ALA A 120 -7.69 -22.88 -10.96
N GLY A 121 -8.32 -23.86 -10.32
CA GLY A 121 -7.80 -25.24 -10.20
C GLY A 121 -7.18 -25.58 -8.84
N GLY A 122 -7.52 -24.84 -7.78
CA GLY A 122 -7.14 -25.15 -6.39
C GLY A 122 -5.70 -24.76 -6.03
N ILE A 123 -5.20 -23.66 -6.57
CA ILE A 123 -3.87 -23.14 -6.24
C ILE A 123 -3.91 -22.43 -4.89
N GLU A 124 -3.01 -22.80 -3.98
CA GLU A 124 -2.85 -22.13 -2.70
C GLU A 124 -2.23 -20.73 -2.89
N VAL A 125 -2.90 -19.71 -2.34
CA VAL A 125 -2.51 -18.30 -2.45
C VAL A 125 -2.76 -17.59 -1.12
N ASP A 126 -1.75 -16.92 -0.59
CA ASP A 126 -1.86 -16.12 0.63
C ASP A 126 -2.33 -14.68 0.30
N PRO A 127 -3.44 -14.19 0.88
CA PRO A 127 -3.86 -12.81 0.72
C PRO A 127 -3.12 -11.84 1.64
N TYR A 128 -2.71 -10.69 1.10
CA TYR A 128 -2.08 -9.60 1.84
C TYR A 128 -2.72 -8.24 1.54
N ILE A 129 -2.57 -7.29 2.46
CA ILE A 129 -3.11 -5.93 2.31
C ILE A 129 -2.03 -4.87 2.53
N ILE A 130 -1.97 -3.89 1.64
CA ILE A 130 -1.18 -2.67 1.83
C ILE A 130 -2.10 -1.59 2.44
N PRO A 131 -1.77 -1.04 3.62
CA PRO A 131 -2.61 -0.06 4.33
C PRO A 131 -2.48 1.35 3.73
N THR A 132 -2.85 1.50 2.45
CA THR A 132 -2.82 2.75 1.69
C THR A 132 -4.17 3.01 1.02
N GLY A 133 -4.56 4.28 0.93
CA GLY A 133 -5.77 4.71 0.25
C GLY A 133 -5.70 4.68 -1.28
N ALA A 134 -4.54 4.38 -1.86
CA ALA A 134 -4.40 4.17 -3.29
C ALA A 134 -5.16 2.94 -3.77
N MET A 135 -5.39 2.86 -5.07
CA MET A 135 -6.00 1.70 -5.72
C MET A 135 -4.94 0.95 -6.52
N ASN A 136 -4.53 -0.21 -6.03
CA ASN A 136 -3.68 -1.13 -6.79
C ASN A 136 -3.81 -2.56 -6.26
N ALA A 137 -3.45 -3.51 -7.10
CA ALA A 137 -3.33 -4.93 -6.77
C ALA A 137 -2.01 -5.44 -7.32
N PHE A 138 -1.45 -6.49 -6.72
CA PHE A 138 -0.22 -7.12 -7.16
C PHE A 138 -0.24 -8.61 -6.87
N SER A 139 0.57 -9.36 -7.60
CA SER A 139 0.84 -10.76 -7.34
C SER A 139 2.34 -10.98 -7.18
N LEU A 140 2.72 -11.83 -6.22
CA LEU A 140 4.10 -12.29 -6.03
C LEU A 140 4.16 -13.81 -6.03
N ALA A 141 5.21 -14.36 -6.60
CA ALA A 141 5.49 -15.79 -6.54
C ALA A 141 6.98 -16.05 -6.38
N ASP A 142 7.35 -17.01 -5.54
CA ASP A 142 8.73 -17.49 -5.45
C ASP A 142 8.92 -18.88 -6.10
N ASN A 143 10.18 -19.29 -6.23
CA ASN A 143 10.53 -20.60 -6.76
C ASN A 143 10.27 -21.75 -5.76
N LYS A 144 9.86 -21.43 -4.52
CA LYS A 144 9.56 -22.42 -3.47
C LYS A 144 8.06 -22.79 -3.45
N GLY A 145 7.26 -22.21 -4.35
CA GLY A 145 5.83 -22.48 -4.49
C GLY A 145 4.94 -21.54 -3.68
N LYS A 146 5.49 -20.50 -3.05
CA LYS A 146 4.70 -19.51 -2.32
C LYS A 146 4.10 -18.50 -3.29
N ASN A 147 2.77 -18.41 -3.33
CA ASN A 147 2.03 -17.45 -4.13
C ASN A 147 1.28 -16.46 -3.23
N ILE A 148 1.29 -15.20 -3.62
CA ILE A 148 0.65 -14.12 -2.88
C ILE A 148 -0.16 -13.27 -3.85
N ILE A 149 -1.38 -12.92 -3.44
CA ILE A 149 -2.12 -11.81 -4.03
C ILE A 149 -2.26 -10.73 -2.95
N GLY A 150 -1.80 -9.53 -3.28
CA GLY A 150 -1.92 -8.38 -2.42
C GLY A 150 -2.77 -7.29 -3.04
N ILE A 151 -3.61 -6.64 -2.22
CA ILE A 151 -4.39 -5.49 -2.64
C ILE A 151 -4.16 -4.31 -1.70
N THR A 152 -4.41 -3.10 -2.18
CA THR A 152 -4.43 -1.92 -1.31
C THR A 152 -5.77 -1.79 -0.59
N GLU A 153 -5.76 -1.22 0.60
CA GLU A 153 -6.97 -0.87 1.35
C GLU A 153 -7.93 0.00 0.51
N GLY A 154 -7.36 0.91 -0.28
CA GLY A 154 -8.12 1.77 -1.18
C GLY A 154 -8.79 1.06 -2.34
N LEU A 155 -8.27 -0.07 -2.79
CA LEU A 155 -8.92 -0.92 -3.79
C LEU A 155 -10.07 -1.69 -3.13
N LEU A 156 -9.81 -2.29 -1.96
CA LEU A 156 -10.79 -3.06 -1.20
C LEU A 156 -12.04 -2.24 -0.82
N ALA A 157 -11.86 -0.97 -0.46
CA ALA A 157 -12.96 -0.09 -0.06
C ALA A 157 -13.79 0.50 -1.21
N ARG A 158 -13.27 0.52 -2.45
CA ARG A 158 -13.88 1.27 -3.58
C ARG A 158 -14.39 0.38 -4.70
N LEU A 159 -13.90 -0.86 -4.76
CA LEU A 159 -14.43 -1.85 -5.68
C LEU A 159 -15.60 -2.57 -5.03
N THR A 160 -16.65 -2.77 -5.83
CA THR A 160 -17.72 -3.71 -5.48
C THR A 160 -17.16 -5.13 -5.45
N ARG A 161 -17.89 -6.05 -4.82
CA ARG A 161 -17.49 -7.46 -4.72
C ARG A 161 -17.12 -8.07 -6.08
N ASP A 162 -17.94 -7.85 -7.12
CA ASP A 162 -17.71 -8.40 -8.47
C ASP A 162 -16.49 -7.77 -9.17
N GLU A 163 -16.30 -6.46 -8.97
CA GLU A 163 -15.13 -5.72 -9.48
C GLU A 163 -13.85 -6.23 -8.81
N LEU A 164 -13.88 -6.42 -7.48
CA LEU A 164 -12.76 -6.96 -6.70
C LEU A 164 -12.46 -8.41 -7.11
N GLN A 165 -13.50 -9.24 -7.26
CA GLN A 165 -13.36 -10.62 -7.73
C GLN A 165 -12.70 -10.69 -9.12
N SER A 166 -13.03 -9.75 -10.01
CA SER A 166 -12.41 -9.65 -11.34
C SER A 166 -10.93 -9.26 -11.29
N VAL A 167 -10.55 -8.34 -10.38
CA VAL A 167 -9.15 -7.97 -10.16
C VAL A 167 -8.37 -9.14 -9.56
N VAL A 168 -8.91 -9.82 -8.55
CA VAL A 168 -8.28 -11.01 -7.95
C VAL A 168 -8.14 -12.12 -8.99
N ALA A 169 -9.12 -12.31 -9.86
CA ALA A 169 -9.05 -13.28 -10.96
C ALA A 169 -7.96 -12.94 -11.99
N HIS A 170 -7.72 -11.66 -12.25
CA HIS A 170 -6.61 -11.19 -13.09
C HIS A 170 -5.25 -11.51 -12.44
N GLU A 171 -5.06 -11.18 -11.17
CA GLU A 171 -3.83 -11.51 -10.43
C GLU A 171 -3.61 -13.02 -10.31
N MET A 172 -4.69 -13.78 -10.08
CA MET A 172 -4.64 -15.24 -10.07
C MET A 172 -4.21 -15.79 -11.44
N ALA A 173 -4.65 -15.19 -12.55
CA ALA A 173 -4.24 -15.62 -13.87
C ALA A 173 -2.72 -15.51 -14.08
N HIS A 174 -2.06 -14.48 -13.52
CA HIS A 174 -0.61 -14.35 -13.55
C HIS A 174 0.13 -15.41 -12.72
N ILE A 175 -0.47 -15.86 -11.62
CA ILE A 175 0.05 -16.97 -10.80
C ILE A 175 -0.08 -18.28 -11.57
N VAL A 176 -1.27 -18.59 -12.09
CA VAL A 176 -1.56 -19.80 -12.88
C VAL A 176 -0.65 -19.87 -14.11
N SER A 177 -0.46 -18.74 -14.81
CA SER A 177 0.40 -18.68 -15.99
C SER A 177 1.89 -18.70 -15.66
N LYS A 178 2.30 -18.64 -14.39
CA LYS A 178 3.68 -18.46 -13.90
C LYS A 178 4.36 -17.18 -14.41
N ASP A 179 3.61 -16.23 -14.98
CA ASP A 179 4.17 -14.93 -15.38
C ASP A 179 4.58 -14.12 -14.15
N CYS A 180 3.81 -14.24 -13.05
CA CYS A 180 4.09 -13.60 -11.77
C CYS A 180 5.49 -13.96 -11.21
N SER A 181 5.90 -15.23 -11.29
CA SER A 181 7.22 -15.70 -10.82
C SER A 181 8.36 -15.06 -11.63
N GLN A 182 8.21 -14.95 -12.95
CA GLN A 182 9.19 -14.32 -13.82
C GLN A 182 9.31 -12.82 -13.51
N THR A 183 8.18 -12.12 -13.37
CA THR A 183 8.17 -10.70 -13.02
C THR A 183 8.77 -10.48 -11.62
N THR A 184 8.40 -11.30 -10.64
CA THR A 184 8.93 -11.23 -9.27
C THR A 184 10.45 -11.41 -9.25
N MET A 185 10.98 -12.45 -9.91
CA MET A 185 12.42 -12.68 -10.00
C MET A 185 13.13 -11.53 -10.72
N THR A 186 12.53 -11.03 -11.80
CA THR A 186 13.10 -9.91 -12.55
C THR A 186 13.20 -8.67 -11.66
N CYS A 187 12.11 -8.26 -11.01
CA CYS A 187 12.10 -7.15 -10.05
C CYS A 187 13.12 -7.38 -8.92
N ALA A 188 13.32 -8.61 -8.45
CA ALA A 188 14.25 -8.92 -7.36
C ALA A 188 15.70 -8.68 -7.74
N LEU A 189 16.07 -9.05 -8.97
CA LEU A 189 17.40 -8.79 -9.52
C LEU A 189 17.66 -7.29 -9.62
N PHE A 190 16.73 -6.51 -10.15
CA PHE A 190 16.89 -5.07 -10.25
C PHE A 190 16.85 -4.36 -8.89
N SER A 191 16.03 -4.84 -7.95
CA SER A 191 15.96 -4.29 -6.59
C SER A 191 17.31 -4.35 -5.87
N LEU A 192 17.97 -5.52 -5.89
CA LEU A 192 19.27 -5.71 -5.25
C LEU A 192 20.36 -4.88 -5.96
N TYR A 193 20.29 -4.75 -7.29
CA TYR A 193 21.17 -3.89 -8.05
C TYR A 193 21.01 -2.40 -7.69
N CYS A 194 19.77 -1.90 -7.64
CA CYS A 194 19.48 -0.53 -7.19
C CYS A 194 19.95 -0.27 -5.76
N GLU A 195 19.83 -1.25 -4.86
CA GLU A 195 20.33 -1.14 -3.48
C GLU A 195 21.86 -0.99 -3.42
N ILE A 196 22.60 -1.76 -4.23
CA ILE A 196 24.07 -1.65 -4.35
C ILE A 196 24.46 -0.24 -4.82
N VAL A 197 23.75 0.28 -5.81
CA VAL A 197 24.02 1.60 -6.40
C VAL A 197 23.72 2.71 -5.40
N ALA A 198 22.57 2.64 -4.73
CA ALA A 198 22.17 3.62 -3.71
C ALA A 198 23.15 3.64 -2.53
N ARG A 199 23.70 2.49 -2.12
CA ARG A 199 24.78 2.45 -1.12
C ARG A 199 26.07 3.05 -1.66
N SER A 200 26.45 2.73 -2.90
CA SER A 200 27.68 3.25 -3.50
C SER A 200 27.69 4.76 -3.66
N SER A 201 26.55 5.40 -3.96
CA SER A 201 26.44 6.85 -4.05
C SER A 201 26.55 7.52 -2.68
N GLN A 202 26.04 6.89 -1.61
CA GLN A 202 26.19 7.39 -0.24
C GLN A 202 27.66 7.41 0.21
N PHE A 203 28.46 6.41 -0.14
CA PHE A 203 29.89 6.39 0.17
C PHE A 203 30.68 7.54 -0.46
N VAL A 204 30.23 8.07 -1.60
CA VAL A 204 30.93 9.17 -2.27
C VAL A 204 30.39 10.53 -1.85
N VAL A 205 29.08 10.65 -1.61
CA VAL A 205 28.47 11.91 -1.14
C VAL A 205 28.82 12.19 0.33
N ALA A 206 29.06 11.16 1.15
CA ALA A 206 29.46 11.32 2.55
C ALA A 206 30.87 11.90 2.74
N GLY A 207 31.63 12.14 1.67
CA GLY A 207 32.89 12.88 1.74
C GLY A 207 33.83 12.33 2.81
N ASP A 208 33.92 11.00 2.95
CA ASP A 208 34.89 10.44 3.85
C ASP A 208 36.27 10.68 3.21
N ASP A 209 36.96 11.70 3.72
CA ASP A 209 38.34 12.07 3.39
C ASP A 209 39.32 10.90 3.60
N SER A 210 38.86 9.75 4.12
CA SER A 210 39.63 8.56 4.38
C SER A 210 40.23 7.89 3.13
N ILE A 211 39.63 8.00 1.94
CA ILE A 211 40.19 7.36 0.72
C ILE A 211 40.97 8.35 -0.16
N ILE A 212 40.51 9.61 -0.26
CA ILE A 212 41.14 10.64 -1.11
C ILE A 212 42.19 11.45 -0.32
N GLY A 213 42.11 11.45 1.01
CA GLY A 213 43.00 12.22 1.90
C GLY A 213 44.45 11.72 1.95
N TYR A 214 44.73 10.47 1.58
CA TYR A 214 46.09 9.93 1.52
C TYR A 214 46.87 10.37 0.26
N LEU A 215 46.22 11.06 -0.68
CA LEU A 215 46.89 11.57 -1.89
C LEU A 215 47.54 12.95 -1.61
N PRO A 216 48.86 13.11 -1.86
CA PRO A 216 49.54 14.39 -1.70
C PRO A 216 49.15 15.37 -2.83
N GLY A 217 48.89 16.63 -2.48
CA GLY A 217 48.67 17.74 -3.42
C GLY A 217 47.19 18.06 -3.74
N GLU A 218 46.82 19.35 -3.63
CA GLU A 218 45.44 19.84 -3.86
C GLU A 218 44.92 19.60 -5.28
N ARG A 219 45.80 19.68 -6.28
CA ARG A 219 45.46 19.45 -7.70
C ARG A 219 45.11 17.98 -7.96
N GLN A 220 45.88 17.07 -7.37
CA GLN A 220 45.69 15.62 -7.51
C GLN A 220 44.41 15.12 -6.80
N ARG A 221 44.05 15.73 -5.67
CA ARG A 221 42.76 15.49 -5.00
C ARG A 221 41.56 15.94 -5.83
N ARG A 222 41.64 17.11 -6.49
CA ARG A 222 40.58 17.60 -7.39
C ARG A 222 40.39 16.72 -8.62
N ASP A 223 41.48 16.22 -9.20
CA ASP A 223 41.40 15.34 -10.37
C ASP A 223 40.87 13.93 -9.99
N ALA A 224 41.26 13.41 -8.82
CA ALA A 224 40.69 12.17 -8.27
C ALA A 224 39.18 12.30 -7.97
N ALA A 225 38.76 13.43 -7.39
CA ALA A 225 37.35 13.71 -7.12
C ALA A 225 36.52 13.83 -8.42
N ARG A 226 37.08 14.44 -9.48
CA ARG A 226 36.46 14.51 -10.81
C ARG A 226 36.36 13.14 -11.49
N ALA A 227 37.40 12.30 -11.38
CA ALA A 227 37.35 10.94 -11.90
C ALA A 227 36.29 10.09 -11.16
N ALA A 228 36.19 10.24 -9.83
CA ALA A 228 35.17 9.59 -9.02
C ALA A 228 33.74 10.06 -9.36
N SER A 229 33.53 11.35 -9.63
CA SER A 229 32.20 11.86 -9.99
C SER A 229 31.75 11.40 -11.39
N ILE A 230 32.66 11.31 -12.36
CA ILE A 230 32.39 10.73 -13.69
C ILE A 230 32.07 9.24 -13.56
N PHE A 231 32.80 8.51 -12.72
CA PHE A 231 32.59 7.10 -12.43
C PHE A 231 31.18 6.82 -11.88
N ILE A 232 30.74 7.60 -10.90
CA ILE A 232 29.39 7.46 -10.31
C ILE A 232 28.31 7.83 -11.32
N SER A 233 28.53 8.88 -12.11
CA SER A 233 27.58 9.29 -13.15
C SER A 233 27.40 8.20 -14.20
N LEU A 234 28.48 7.50 -14.58
CA LEU A 234 28.42 6.36 -15.50
C LEU A 234 27.67 5.17 -14.89
N ILE A 235 27.91 4.85 -13.61
CA ILE A 235 27.16 3.81 -12.90
C ILE A 235 25.67 4.19 -12.85
N LEU A 236 25.33 5.39 -12.39
CA LEU A 236 23.95 5.86 -12.33
C LEU A 236 23.26 5.83 -13.70
N PHE A 237 23.96 6.22 -14.77
CA PHE A 237 23.45 6.14 -16.14
C PHE A 237 23.15 4.70 -16.56
N VAL A 238 24.10 3.78 -16.38
CA VAL A 238 23.91 2.34 -16.67
C VAL A 238 22.76 1.77 -15.84
N THR A 239 22.56 2.26 -14.62
CA THR A 239 21.51 1.75 -13.73
C THR A 239 20.12 2.20 -14.14
N ASN A 240 19.97 3.46 -14.57
CA ASN A 240 18.72 3.96 -15.12
C ASN A 240 18.40 3.24 -16.44
N LEU A 241 19.41 2.98 -17.27
CA LEU A 241 19.25 2.18 -18.48
C LEU A 241 18.79 0.75 -18.15
N GLY A 242 19.41 0.09 -17.17
CA GLY A 242 19.01 -1.25 -16.72
C GLY A 242 17.54 -1.31 -16.26
N ALA A 243 17.11 -0.31 -15.47
CA ALA A 243 15.72 -0.22 -15.01
C ALA A 243 14.73 0.01 -16.16
N GLN A 244 15.11 0.72 -17.22
CA GLN A 244 14.27 0.88 -18.42
C GLN A 244 14.19 -0.43 -19.22
N LEU A 245 15.29 -1.17 -19.31
CA LEU A 245 15.35 -2.45 -20.02
C LEU A 245 14.52 -3.55 -19.35
N LEU A 246 14.17 -3.41 -18.06
CA LEU A 246 13.19 -4.25 -17.36
C LEU A 246 11.88 -4.39 -18.15
N SER A 247 11.39 -3.29 -18.72
CA SER A 247 10.12 -3.27 -19.47
C SER A 247 10.17 -4.15 -20.72
N LEU A 248 11.34 -4.36 -21.33
CA LEU A 248 11.51 -5.21 -22.52
C LEU A 248 11.36 -6.71 -22.21
N PHE A 249 11.61 -7.11 -20.96
CA PHE A 249 11.48 -8.51 -20.54
C PHE A 249 10.04 -8.88 -20.17
N ILE A 250 9.13 -7.90 -20.13
CA ILE A 250 7.74 -8.09 -19.72
C ILE A 250 6.84 -7.97 -20.95
N SER A 251 6.27 -9.10 -21.36
CA SER A 251 5.42 -9.15 -22.54
C SER A 251 4.02 -8.59 -22.24
N ARG A 252 3.57 -7.62 -23.06
CA ARG A 252 2.21 -7.04 -23.01
C ARG A 252 1.10 -8.04 -23.33
N GLU A 253 1.42 -9.09 -24.10
CA GLU A 253 0.44 -10.14 -24.38
C GLU A 253 -0.05 -10.85 -23.12
N ARG A 254 0.75 -10.83 -22.04
CA ARG A 254 0.40 -11.41 -20.75
C ARG A 254 -0.82 -10.73 -20.13
N GLU A 255 -0.88 -9.41 -20.21
CA GLU A 255 -2.01 -8.64 -19.68
C GLU A 255 -3.31 -9.00 -20.40
N TYR A 256 -3.30 -9.10 -21.73
CA TYR A 256 -4.48 -9.51 -22.50
C TYR A 256 -4.91 -10.96 -22.21
N ARG A 257 -3.94 -11.87 -22.01
CA ARG A 257 -4.21 -13.26 -21.62
C ARG A 257 -4.76 -13.34 -20.20
N ALA A 258 -4.24 -12.54 -19.28
CA ALA A 258 -4.70 -12.44 -17.90
C ALA A 258 -6.12 -11.85 -17.84
N ASP A 259 -6.42 -10.79 -18.62
CA ASP A 259 -7.77 -10.25 -18.77
C ASP A 259 -8.76 -11.30 -19.28
N ALA A 260 -8.41 -12.04 -20.33
CA ALA A 260 -9.25 -13.10 -20.86
C ALA A 260 -9.46 -14.25 -19.86
N ALA A 261 -8.42 -14.64 -19.11
CA ALA A 261 -8.51 -15.66 -18.07
C ALA A 261 -9.36 -15.20 -16.88
N ALA A 262 -9.21 -13.95 -16.44
CA ALA A 262 -10.03 -13.36 -15.39
C ALA A 262 -11.52 -13.42 -15.74
N ILE A 263 -11.87 -13.03 -16.97
CA ILE A 263 -13.23 -13.11 -17.50
C ILE A 263 -13.72 -14.56 -17.57
N ARG A 264 -12.84 -15.52 -17.90
CA ARG A 264 -13.19 -16.94 -17.90
C ARG A 264 -13.53 -17.45 -16.49
N TYR A 265 -12.82 -16.97 -15.46
CA TYR A 265 -13.06 -17.32 -14.06
C TYR A 265 -14.33 -16.65 -13.50
N THR A 266 -14.51 -15.35 -13.73
CA THR A 266 -15.63 -14.58 -13.14
C THR A 266 -16.89 -14.55 -13.98
N ARG A 267 -16.79 -14.84 -15.28
CA ARG A 267 -17.87 -14.70 -16.28
C ARG A 267 -18.45 -13.29 -16.34
N ASN A 268 -17.70 -12.27 -15.90
CA ASN A 268 -18.17 -10.89 -15.83
C ASN A 268 -17.15 -9.89 -16.43
N PRO A 269 -17.16 -9.70 -17.77
CA PRO A 269 -16.27 -8.74 -18.43
C PRO A 269 -16.52 -7.29 -18.01
N VAL A 270 -17.79 -6.91 -17.78
CA VAL A 270 -18.15 -5.54 -17.40
C VAL A 270 -17.57 -5.17 -16.04
N ALA A 271 -17.56 -6.10 -15.08
CA ALA A 271 -16.94 -5.87 -13.76
C ALA A 271 -15.43 -5.60 -13.86
N LEU A 272 -14.70 -6.35 -14.68
CA LEU A 272 -13.26 -6.10 -14.90
C LEU A 272 -13.04 -4.73 -15.55
N ALA A 273 -13.81 -4.39 -16.59
CA ALA A 273 -13.71 -3.08 -17.24
C ALA A 273 -13.99 -1.92 -16.27
N ARG A 274 -15.02 -2.06 -15.41
CA ARG A 274 -15.34 -1.08 -14.37
C ARG A 274 -14.24 -0.94 -13.33
N ALA A 275 -13.68 -2.07 -12.89
CA ALA A 275 -12.56 -2.07 -11.96
C ALA A 275 -11.34 -1.35 -12.54
N LEU A 276 -10.92 -1.72 -13.75
CA LEU A 276 -9.79 -1.08 -14.45
C LEU A 276 -10.01 0.42 -14.67
N TYR A 277 -11.22 0.83 -15.04
CA TYR A 277 -11.56 2.25 -15.16
C TYR A 277 -11.41 2.97 -13.82
N LYS A 278 -11.99 2.44 -12.72
CA LYS A 278 -11.91 3.05 -11.39
C LYS A 278 -10.48 3.16 -10.88
N ILE A 279 -9.66 2.12 -11.04
CA ILE A 279 -8.24 2.12 -10.68
C ILE A 279 -7.49 3.16 -11.54
N GLY A 280 -7.82 3.20 -12.83
CA GLY A 280 -7.22 4.11 -13.80
C GLY A 280 -7.44 5.59 -13.53
N THR A 281 -8.63 5.98 -13.09
CA THR A 281 -9.00 7.38 -12.86
C THR A 281 -8.67 7.90 -11.46
N ARG A 282 -8.17 7.05 -10.56
CA ARG A 282 -7.88 7.39 -9.16
C ARG A 282 -6.39 7.27 -8.86
N TRP A 283 -6.00 7.63 -7.63
CA TRP A 283 -4.61 7.55 -7.18
C TRP A 283 -4.13 6.09 -7.14
N ARG A 284 -3.06 5.77 -7.89
CA ARG A 284 -2.52 4.40 -8.11
C ARG A 284 -1.31 4.03 -7.23
N GLY A 285 -0.82 4.96 -6.40
CA GLY A 285 0.49 4.84 -5.75
C GLY A 285 0.52 3.87 -4.55
N ALA A 286 1.39 2.86 -4.55
CA ALA A 286 1.48 1.89 -3.45
C ALA A 286 2.05 2.42 -2.12
N GLY A 287 2.35 3.73 -2.01
CA GLY A 287 3.04 4.30 -0.85
C GLY A 287 4.54 3.96 -0.76
N CYS A 288 5.08 3.28 -1.77
CA CYS A 288 6.47 2.80 -1.80
C CYS A 288 7.26 3.41 -2.96
N SER A 289 8.49 3.84 -2.67
CA SER A 289 9.36 4.67 -3.52
C SER A 289 10.13 3.90 -4.61
N GLY A 290 9.70 2.70 -4.99
CA GLY A 290 10.45 1.80 -5.87
C GLY A 290 9.88 1.70 -7.28
N GLU A 291 10.43 2.44 -8.24
CA GLU A 291 10.04 2.34 -9.66
C GLU A 291 10.21 0.92 -10.22
N TYR A 292 11.18 0.16 -9.69
CA TYR A 292 11.49 -1.21 -10.07
C TYR A 292 10.39 -2.22 -9.68
N LEU A 293 9.45 -1.84 -8.80
CA LEU A 293 8.27 -2.65 -8.45
C LEU A 293 7.06 -2.32 -9.31
N ALA A 294 7.10 -1.32 -10.19
CA ALA A 294 5.97 -0.99 -11.05
C ALA A 294 5.37 -2.21 -11.79
N PRO A 295 6.17 -3.16 -12.32
CA PRO A 295 5.60 -4.25 -13.12
C PRO A 295 4.89 -5.37 -12.36
N ILE A 296 4.99 -5.44 -11.03
CA ILE A 296 4.23 -6.43 -10.24
C ILE A 296 2.78 -5.98 -10.00
N PHE A 297 2.47 -4.70 -10.26
CA PHE A 297 1.16 -4.13 -10.03
C PHE A 297 0.27 -4.23 -11.27
N ILE A 298 -1.05 -4.33 -11.09
CA ILE A 298 -2.02 -4.34 -12.21
C ILE A 298 -1.92 -3.08 -13.07
N LEU A 299 -1.60 -1.93 -12.46
CA LEU A 299 -1.31 -0.66 -13.13
C LEU A 299 -0.07 0.01 -12.55
N ASN A 300 0.66 0.74 -13.40
CA ASN A 300 1.86 1.46 -12.99
C ASN A 300 1.54 2.48 -11.87
N PRO A 301 2.17 2.36 -10.69
CA PRO A 301 1.94 3.27 -9.57
C PRO A 301 2.42 4.71 -9.83
N LEU A 302 3.33 4.93 -10.79
CA LEU A 302 3.90 6.25 -11.11
C LEU A 302 3.07 7.05 -12.12
N ASN A 303 2.07 6.44 -12.74
CA ASN A 303 1.15 7.06 -13.71
C ASN A 303 1.88 7.93 -14.75
N ARG A 304 2.85 7.37 -15.47
CA ARG A 304 3.64 8.13 -16.46
C ARG A 304 2.82 8.33 -17.73
N ARG A 305 2.88 9.53 -18.33
CA ARG A 305 2.17 9.84 -19.60
C ARG A 305 2.51 8.87 -20.73
N ILE A 306 3.74 8.37 -20.75
CA ILE A 306 4.25 7.40 -21.73
C ILE A 306 3.45 6.08 -21.68
N ASP A 307 2.81 5.75 -20.55
CA ASP A 307 2.02 4.52 -20.41
C ASP A 307 0.66 4.55 -21.12
N GLU A 308 0.15 5.74 -21.44
CA GLU A 308 -1.14 5.92 -22.11
C GLU A 308 -0.98 6.22 -23.62
N GLU A 309 0.26 6.30 -24.12
CA GLU A 309 0.56 6.57 -25.54
C GLU A 309 0.65 5.27 -26.36
N GLU A 310 0.11 5.29 -27.58
CA GLU A 310 0.15 4.16 -28.52
C GLU A 310 1.34 4.20 -29.49
N SER A 311 2.23 5.20 -29.35
CA SER A 311 3.40 5.40 -30.21
C SER A 311 4.39 4.22 -30.15
N PHE A 312 5.16 3.99 -31.21
CA PHE A 312 6.20 2.94 -31.26
C PHE A 312 7.23 3.08 -30.11
N TRP A 313 7.65 4.30 -29.79
CA TRP A 313 8.58 4.57 -28.67
C TRP A 313 7.94 4.34 -27.30
N ALA A 314 6.69 4.76 -27.09
CA ALA A 314 5.91 4.44 -25.89
C ALA A 314 5.70 2.92 -25.71
N THR A 315 5.65 2.21 -26.84
CA THR A 315 5.56 0.75 -26.86
C THR A 315 6.81 0.05 -26.33
N LEU A 316 7.97 0.68 -26.42
CA LEU A 316 9.24 0.13 -25.93
C LEU A 316 9.52 0.42 -24.45
N PHE A 317 8.94 1.50 -23.89
CA PHE A 317 9.28 1.97 -22.53
C PHE A 317 8.15 1.85 -21.50
N SER A 318 6.91 1.53 -21.91
CA SER A 318 5.82 1.32 -20.96
C SER A 318 5.71 -0.14 -20.51
N THR A 319 5.52 -0.33 -19.21
CA THR A 319 5.38 -1.64 -18.55
C THR A 319 4.01 -2.27 -18.70
N HIS A 320 2.97 -1.49 -19.06
CA HIS A 320 1.62 -1.97 -19.30
C HIS A 320 1.11 -1.52 -20.67
N PRO A 321 0.21 -2.27 -21.33
CA PRO A 321 -0.48 -1.75 -22.49
C PRO A 321 -1.44 -0.61 -22.06
N PRO A 322 -1.76 0.32 -22.97
CA PRO A 322 -2.65 1.45 -22.68
C PRO A 322 -3.97 0.99 -22.08
N LEU A 323 -4.38 1.64 -20.99
CA LEU A 323 -5.52 1.21 -20.18
C LEU A 323 -6.84 1.21 -20.99
N LEU A 324 -7.08 2.27 -21.75
CA LEU A 324 -8.28 2.40 -22.58
C LEU A 324 -8.37 1.29 -23.64
N LYS A 325 -7.23 0.83 -24.16
CA LYS A 325 -7.19 -0.27 -25.13
C LYS A 325 -7.63 -1.59 -24.50
N ARG A 326 -7.17 -1.89 -23.27
CA ARG A 326 -7.64 -3.05 -22.50
C ARG A 326 -9.15 -2.98 -22.25
N ILE A 327 -9.63 -1.84 -21.76
CA ILE A 327 -11.05 -1.64 -21.45
C ILE A 327 -11.92 -1.85 -22.70
N ARG A 328 -11.52 -1.30 -23.87
CA ARG A 328 -12.26 -1.51 -25.13
C ARG A 328 -12.32 -2.98 -25.55
N ILE A 329 -11.22 -3.72 -25.43
CA ILE A 329 -11.20 -5.16 -25.76
C ILE A 329 -12.14 -5.94 -24.84
N ILE A 330 -12.10 -5.67 -23.53
CA ILE A 330 -12.96 -6.31 -22.53
C ILE A 330 -14.43 -6.00 -22.78
N LEU A 331 -14.77 -4.74 -23.04
CA LEU A 331 -16.14 -4.32 -23.35
C LEU A 331 -16.63 -4.93 -24.67
N GLY A 332 -15.75 -5.08 -25.67
CA GLY A 332 -16.05 -5.78 -26.91
C GLY A 332 -16.48 -7.24 -26.70
N MET A 333 -15.93 -7.92 -25.67
CA MET A 333 -16.38 -9.28 -25.30
C MET A 333 -17.79 -9.30 -24.69
N ALA A 334 -18.22 -8.18 -24.11
CA ALA A 334 -19.54 -8.01 -23.51
C ALA A 334 -20.58 -7.44 -24.49
N HIS A 335 -20.16 -7.04 -25.70
CA HIS A 335 -20.95 -6.22 -26.62
C HIS A 335 -21.44 -4.89 -26.01
N GLU A 336 -20.59 -4.28 -25.17
CA GLU A 336 -20.87 -3.02 -24.47
C GLU A 336 -19.96 -1.90 -24.97
N ASP A 337 -20.40 -0.65 -24.75
CA ASP A 337 -19.66 0.56 -25.12
C ASP A 337 -19.10 1.32 -23.90
N LEU A 338 -18.04 2.09 -24.13
CA LEU A 338 -17.40 2.90 -23.08
C LEU A 338 -18.33 3.99 -22.51
N SER A 339 -19.25 4.50 -23.33
CA SER A 339 -20.28 5.48 -22.92
C SER A 339 -21.22 4.88 -21.87
N THR A 340 -21.68 3.66 -22.08
CA THR A 340 -22.53 2.91 -21.14
C THR A 340 -21.82 2.70 -19.81
N LEU A 341 -20.55 2.28 -19.84
CA LEU A 341 -19.74 2.13 -18.64
C LEU A 341 -19.61 3.44 -17.85
N THR A 342 -19.38 4.55 -18.55
CA THR A 342 -19.27 5.87 -17.91
C THR A 342 -20.60 6.30 -17.28
N GLN A 343 -21.75 5.96 -17.89
CA GLN A 343 -23.06 6.23 -17.30
C GLN A 343 -23.31 5.39 -16.04
N LEU A 344 -22.96 4.09 -16.06
CA LEU A 344 -23.08 3.21 -14.90
C LEU A 344 -22.24 3.72 -13.71
N LEU A 345 -21.04 4.23 -13.98
CA LEU A 345 -20.15 4.77 -12.94
C LEU A 345 -20.61 6.11 -12.35
N LYS A 346 -21.48 6.85 -13.05
CA LYS A 346 -22.04 8.12 -12.55
C LYS A 346 -23.19 7.93 -11.56
N GLN A 347 -23.73 6.71 -11.43
CA GLN A 347 -24.84 6.47 -10.52
C GLN A 347 -24.35 6.52 -9.06
N PRO A 348 -24.90 7.41 -8.22
CA PRO A 348 -24.53 7.48 -6.82
C PRO A 348 -24.96 6.20 -6.10
N GLN A 349 -24.02 5.55 -5.40
CA GLN A 349 -24.37 4.42 -4.56
C GLN A 349 -25.10 4.92 -3.30
N PRO A 350 -26.22 4.28 -2.91
CA PRO A 350 -26.93 4.64 -1.69
C PRO A 350 -26.04 4.34 -0.47
N ARG A 351 -25.81 5.35 0.37
CA ARG A 351 -25.06 5.21 1.62
C ARG A 351 -26.01 5.00 2.79
N LYS A 352 -25.57 4.27 3.82
CA LYS A 352 -26.28 4.20 5.09
C LYS A 352 -26.04 5.53 5.81
N VAL A 353 -26.97 6.47 5.65
CA VAL A 353 -27.08 7.60 6.58
C VAL A 353 -27.74 7.03 7.82
N GLU A 354 -27.02 6.92 8.94
CA GLU A 354 -27.69 6.73 10.24
C GLU A 354 -28.65 7.91 10.38
N SER A 355 -29.95 7.62 10.35
CA SER A 355 -30.97 8.65 10.52
C SER A 355 -30.72 9.35 11.85
N ASP A 356 -30.47 10.66 11.79
CA ASP A 356 -30.36 11.51 12.97
C ASP A 356 -31.55 11.23 13.90
N GLN A 357 -31.22 10.77 15.10
CA GLN A 357 -32.04 10.76 16.30
C GLN A 357 -33.36 9.96 16.24
N LYS A 358 -33.26 8.63 16.39
CA LYS A 358 -34.23 7.98 17.29
C LYS A 358 -33.96 8.55 18.68
N ILE A 359 -34.95 9.23 19.27
CA ILE A 359 -34.89 9.64 20.68
C ILE A 359 -34.67 8.37 21.49
N GLU A 360 -33.43 8.13 21.93
CA GLU A 360 -33.11 6.97 22.75
C GLU A 360 -33.85 7.13 24.08
N PRO A 361 -34.61 6.12 24.52
CA PRO A 361 -35.28 6.17 25.82
C PRO A 361 -34.22 6.38 26.90
N ARG A 362 -34.53 7.28 27.85
CA ARG A 362 -33.62 7.58 28.96
C ARG A 362 -34.10 6.90 30.25
N TYR A 363 -33.13 6.44 31.04
CA TYR A 363 -33.35 5.63 32.22
C TYR A 363 -32.64 6.24 33.42
N TRP A 364 -33.28 6.20 34.58
CA TRP A 364 -32.66 6.46 35.86
C TRP A 364 -32.17 5.15 36.47
N ILE A 365 -31.02 5.16 37.15
CA ILE A 365 -30.42 4.00 37.80
C ILE A 365 -30.38 4.21 39.32
N GLU A 366 -30.70 3.18 40.08
CA GLU A 366 -30.63 3.22 41.55
C GLU A 366 -29.22 2.79 42.02
N LYS A 367 -28.49 3.72 42.65
CA LYS A 367 -27.18 3.47 43.26
C LYS A 367 -27.22 3.87 44.74
N SER A 368 -27.03 2.89 45.63
CA SER A 368 -26.99 3.12 47.09
C SER A 368 -28.18 3.92 47.62
N GLY A 369 -29.39 3.65 47.13
CA GLY A 369 -30.64 4.31 47.56
C GLY A 369 -30.89 5.69 46.95
N LYS A 370 -30.07 6.14 45.98
CA LYS A 370 -30.30 7.38 45.22
C LYS A 370 -30.46 7.08 43.74
N TRP A 371 -31.45 7.72 43.12
CA TRP A 371 -31.65 7.68 41.67
C TRP A 371 -30.68 8.64 40.98
N GLN A 372 -29.91 8.14 40.02
CA GLN A 372 -28.98 8.91 39.17
C GLN A 372 -29.44 8.80 37.72
N GLY A 373 -29.31 9.87 36.92
CA GLY A 373 -29.77 9.89 35.53
C GLY A 373 -30.29 11.27 35.11
N PRO A 374 -30.94 11.38 33.94
CA PRO A 374 -31.34 10.29 33.03
C PRO A 374 -30.22 9.87 32.05
N TYR A 375 -29.94 8.57 31.97
CA TYR A 375 -28.91 7.96 31.11
C TYR A 375 -29.52 7.26 29.88
N THR A 376 -28.83 7.28 28.75
CA THR A 376 -29.18 6.40 27.62
C THR A 376 -28.75 4.96 27.87
N VAL A 377 -29.26 4.02 27.09
CA VAL A 377 -28.86 2.59 27.18
C VAL A 377 -27.34 2.46 27.00
N ARG A 378 -26.74 3.19 26.06
CA ARG A 378 -25.28 3.16 25.84
C ARG A 378 -24.52 3.69 27.07
N GLN A 379 -24.99 4.77 27.69
CA GLN A 379 -24.38 5.30 28.91
C GLN A 379 -24.46 4.30 30.05
N LEU A 380 -25.59 3.60 30.21
CA LEU A 380 -25.71 2.55 31.22
C LEU A 380 -24.66 1.44 31.03
N MET A 381 -24.40 1.01 29.79
CA MET A 381 -23.40 -0.03 29.48
C MET A 381 -21.98 0.36 29.90
N THR A 382 -21.68 1.66 30.01
CA THR A 382 -20.37 2.14 30.47
C THR A 382 -20.23 2.14 31.99
N LEU A 383 -21.32 2.13 32.75
CA LEU A 383 -21.25 2.26 34.21
C LEU A 383 -20.62 1.01 34.85
N GLU A 384 -19.54 1.20 35.61
CA GLU A 384 -18.81 0.09 36.25
C GLU A 384 -19.68 -0.74 37.20
N TYR A 385 -20.58 -0.05 37.89
CA TYR A 385 -21.46 -0.60 38.91
C TYR A 385 -22.76 -1.17 38.34
N LEU A 386 -22.96 -1.18 37.02
CA LEU A 386 -24.11 -1.81 36.40
C LEU A 386 -24.02 -3.34 36.57
N ARG A 387 -25.00 -3.90 37.29
CA ARG A 387 -25.19 -5.33 37.50
C ARG A 387 -26.52 -5.78 36.88
N PRO A 388 -26.68 -7.07 36.54
CA PRO A 388 -27.95 -7.60 36.04
C PRO A 388 -29.14 -7.30 36.96
N THR A 389 -28.90 -7.24 38.27
CA THR A 389 -29.91 -6.99 39.31
C THR A 389 -30.18 -5.51 39.59
N THR A 390 -29.44 -4.58 38.97
CA THR A 390 -29.60 -3.14 39.24
C THR A 390 -30.97 -2.66 38.75
N ARG A 391 -31.66 -1.84 39.57
CA ARG A 391 -32.97 -1.28 39.21
C ARG A 391 -32.83 -0.07 38.29
N LEU A 392 -33.60 -0.09 37.21
CA LEU A 392 -33.73 0.99 36.23
C LEU A 392 -35.15 1.54 36.27
N ARG A 393 -35.30 2.84 36.08
CA ARG A 393 -36.60 3.53 35.98
C ARG A 393 -36.68 4.33 34.69
N ALA A 394 -37.62 3.98 33.82
CA ALA A 394 -38.05 4.81 32.70
C ALA A 394 -39.46 5.30 33.03
N ASP A 395 -39.63 6.63 33.08
CA ASP A 395 -40.87 7.27 33.52
C ASP A 395 -41.35 6.73 34.89
N ASP A 396 -42.54 6.11 34.95
CA ASP A 396 -43.15 5.56 36.17
C ASP A 396 -42.90 4.05 36.38
N ARG A 397 -42.21 3.37 35.47
CA ARG A 397 -41.98 1.92 35.55
C ARG A 397 -40.57 1.61 36.04
N SER A 398 -40.48 0.81 37.09
CA SER A 398 -39.23 0.23 37.61
C SER A 398 -39.04 -1.19 37.08
N MET A 399 -37.87 -1.49 36.55
CA MET A 399 -37.51 -2.81 36.01
C MET A 399 -36.06 -3.16 36.35
N SER A 400 -35.69 -4.44 36.23
CA SER A 400 -34.29 -4.85 36.40
C SER A 400 -33.49 -4.58 35.13
N ALA A 401 -32.19 -4.32 35.26
CA ALA A 401 -31.30 -4.13 34.11
C ALA A 401 -31.26 -5.35 33.18
N LEU A 402 -31.47 -6.57 33.70
CA LEU A 402 -31.55 -7.80 32.90
C LEU A 402 -32.82 -7.88 32.03
N ASP A 403 -33.89 -7.21 32.43
CA ASP A 403 -35.18 -7.23 31.72
C ASP A 403 -35.15 -6.38 30.45
N LEU A 404 -34.18 -5.47 30.33
CA LEU A 404 -33.94 -4.68 29.14
C LEU A 404 -33.28 -5.54 28.05
N PRO A 405 -33.91 -5.78 26.88
CA PRO A 405 -33.34 -6.63 25.83
C PRO A 405 -31.92 -6.22 25.40
N GLU A 406 -31.67 -4.92 25.32
CA GLU A 406 -30.39 -4.33 24.93
C GLU A 406 -29.29 -4.62 25.96
N LEU A 407 -29.60 -4.53 27.25
CA LEU A 407 -28.65 -4.83 28.32
C LEU A 407 -28.47 -6.33 28.54
N ARG A 408 -29.50 -7.14 28.28
CA ARG A 408 -29.40 -8.60 28.33
C ARG A 408 -28.35 -9.12 27.35
N TYR A 409 -28.34 -8.59 26.13
CA TYR A 409 -27.29 -8.91 25.16
C TYR A 409 -25.91 -8.44 25.61
N PHE A 410 -25.83 -7.23 26.17
CA PHE A 410 -24.58 -6.69 26.74
C PHE A 410 -24.01 -7.58 27.86
N PHE A 411 -24.82 -8.05 28.80
CA PHE A 411 -24.35 -8.93 29.87
C PHE A 411 -23.84 -10.28 29.32
N LYS A 412 -24.44 -10.80 28.24
CA LYS A 412 -24.00 -12.03 27.57
C LYS A 412 -22.65 -11.83 26.84
N LYS A 413 -22.45 -10.70 26.17
CA LYS A 413 -21.22 -10.39 25.43
C LYS A 413 -20.03 -10.00 26.31
N ARG A 414 -20.28 -9.55 27.55
CA ARG A 414 -19.23 -9.14 28.50
C ARG A 414 -18.18 -10.21 28.79
N GLU A 415 -18.45 -11.47 28.45
CA GLU A 415 -17.53 -12.60 28.59
C GLU A 415 -16.51 -12.73 27.43
N GLU A 416 -16.74 -12.08 26.29
CA GLU A 416 -15.85 -12.16 25.12
C GLU A 416 -14.47 -11.52 25.41
N PRO A 417 -13.37 -12.06 24.83
CA PRO A 417 -12.01 -11.57 25.06
C PRO A 417 -11.81 -10.08 24.77
N PHE A 418 -12.49 -9.54 23.75
CA PHE A 418 -12.36 -8.13 23.34
C PHE A 418 -12.93 -7.16 24.40
N TRP A 419 -14.03 -7.52 25.07
CA TRP A 419 -14.61 -6.76 26.17
C TRP A 419 -13.75 -6.75 27.44
N LYS A 420 -12.76 -7.66 27.54
CA LYS A 420 -11.81 -7.68 28.67
C LYS A 420 -10.81 -6.53 28.60
N ILE A 421 -10.60 -5.92 27.43
CA ILE A 421 -9.68 -4.78 27.25
C ILE A 421 -10.44 -3.49 27.59
N ARG A 422 -10.57 -3.20 28.87
CA ARG A 422 -11.25 -1.98 29.31
C ARG A 422 -10.33 -0.76 29.19
N ARG A 423 -10.82 0.31 28.57
CA ARG A 423 -10.12 1.60 28.43
C ARG A 423 -11.00 2.73 28.97
N LEU A 424 -10.42 3.63 29.74
CA LEU A 424 -11.10 4.82 30.25
C LEU A 424 -11.03 5.93 29.21
N CYS A 425 -12.10 6.71 29.08
CA CYS A 425 -12.12 7.90 28.25
C CYS A 425 -11.07 8.90 28.77
N PRO A 426 -10.18 9.42 27.92
CA PRO A 426 -9.15 10.37 28.34
C PRO A 426 -9.74 11.71 28.81
N ASP A 427 -10.98 12.00 28.45
CA ASP A 427 -11.70 13.23 28.76
C ASP A 427 -12.58 13.06 30.03
N CYS A 428 -13.67 12.31 29.95
CA CYS A 428 -14.63 12.14 31.06
C CYS A 428 -14.32 10.99 32.02
N ARG A 429 -13.28 10.18 31.76
CA ARG A 429 -12.88 9.00 32.56
C ARG A 429 -13.94 7.89 32.69
N GLU A 430 -14.94 7.86 31.83
CA GLU A 430 -15.89 6.75 31.74
C GLU A 430 -15.40 5.64 30.81
N TRP A 431 -15.95 4.44 30.93
CA TRP A 431 -15.52 3.30 30.12
C TRP A 431 -15.89 3.49 28.64
N LEU A 432 -14.93 3.25 27.74
CA LEU A 432 -15.19 3.27 26.32
C LEU A 432 -15.92 2.01 25.87
N LEU A 433 -16.84 2.16 24.92
CA LEU A 433 -17.55 1.07 24.29
C LEU A 433 -16.91 0.73 22.94
N ALA A 434 -16.78 -0.56 22.68
CA ALA A 434 -16.46 -1.06 21.37
C ALA A 434 -17.63 -0.82 20.41
N GLU A 435 -17.38 -0.12 19.30
CA GLU A 435 -18.34 0.09 18.22
C GLU A 435 -17.67 -0.26 16.88
N GLU A 436 -18.45 -0.82 15.97
CA GLU A 436 -18.03 -1.02 14.60
C GLU A 436 -18.24 0.27 13.79
N TYR A 437 -17.17 0.78 13.21
CA TYR A 437 -17.15 1.99 12.39
C TYR A 437 -16.41 1.70 11.10
N GLU A 438 -17.09 1.85 9.95
CA GLU A 438 -16.53 1.55 8.62
C GLU A 438 -15.92 0.12 8.55
N GLY A 439 -16.59 -0.88 9.12
CA GLY A 439 -16.14 -2.28 9.15
C GLY A 439 -14.94 -2.55 10.07
N VAL A 440 -14.56 -1.61 10.92
CA VAL A 440 -13.46 -1.75 11.90
C VAL A 440 -13.95 -1.45 13.31
N TYR A 441 -13.52 -2.26 14.28
CA TYR A 441 -13.78 -1.98 15.70
C TYR A 441 -12.91 -0.83 16.23
N ILE A 442 -13.59 0.24 16.65
CA ILE A 442 -13.05 1.39 17.38
C ILE A 442 -13.73 1.54 18.75
N TRP A 443 -13.25 2.49 19.53
CA TRP A 443 -13.77 2.75 20.87
C TRP A 443 -14.46 4.11 20.90
N ARG A 444 -15.72 4.16 21.31
CA ARG A 444 -16.50 5.40 21.44
C ARG A 444 -16.88 5.64 22.90
N CYS A 445 -16.85 6.89 23.34
CA CYS A 445 -17.37 7.27 24.64
C CYS A 445 -18.87 7.58 24.58
N ALA A 446 -19.69 6.96 25.41
CA ALA A 446 -21.14 7.21 25.44
C ALA A 446 -21.54 8.57 26.07
N PHE A 447 -20.58 9.30 26.65
CA PHE A 447 -20.82 10.58 27.34
C PHE A 447 -20.30 11.78 26.57
N CYS A 448 -19.01 11.79 26.24
CA CYS A 448 -18.45 12.88 25.45
C CYS A 448 -18.67 12.69 23.96
N ASP A 449 -18.92 11.48 23.47
CA ASP A 449 -19.07 11.16 22.04
C ASP A 449 -17.78 11.19 21.21
N GLY A 450 -16.63 11.22 21.88
CA GLY A 450 -15.32 11.10 21.22
C GLY A 450 -14.93 9.65 20.90
N TYR A 451 -13.97 9.51 19.99
CA TYR A 451 -13.46 8.22 19.53
C TYR A 451 -11.99 8.01 19.87
N LEU A 452 -11.65 6.80 20.33
CA LEU A 452 -10.29 6.32 20.45
C LEU A 452 -10.00 5.30 19.35
N VAL A 453 -9.06 5.64 18.46
CA VAL A 453 -8.71 4.90 17.26
C VAL A 453 -7.23 4.48 17.32
N GLU A 454 -6.92 3.27 16.85
CA GLU A 454 -5.53 2.85 16.66
C GLU A 454 -5.00 3.42 15.34
N GLU A 455 -3.78 3.97 15.35
CA GLU A 455 -3.17 4.59 14.17
C GLU A 455 -3.17 3.67 12.94
N SER A 456 -2.99 2.36 13.15
CA SER A 456 -3.02 1.36 12.07
C SER A 456 -4.38 1.16 11.41
N LYS A 457 -5.47 1.53 12.09
CA LYS A 457 -6.86 1.39 11.60
C LYS A 457 -7.33 2.64 10.88
N LEU A 458 -6.75 3.80 11.19
CA LEU A 458 -7.18 5.09 10.66
C LEU A 458 -7.14 5.15 9.11
N PRO A 459 -6.09 4.66 8.40
CA PRO A 459 -6.11 4.63 6.95
C PRO A 459 -7.29 3.84 6.36
N ARG A 460 -7.75 2.78 7.04
CA ARG A 460 -8.92 1.99 6.60
C ARG A 460 -10.21 2.79 6.75
N ILE A 461 -10.38 3.43 7.90
CA ILE A 461 -11.55 4.25 8.23
C ILE A 461 -11.70 5.42 7.24
N LEU A 462 -10.61 6.12 6.93
CA LEU A 462 -10.65 7.30 6.06
C LEU A 462 -10.93 6.98 4.59
N VAL A 463 -10.76 5.73 4.20
CA VAL A 463 -10.84 5.25 2.81
C VAL A 463 -12.20 4.64 2.50
N ARG A 464 -12.86 4.05 3.50
CA ARG A 464 -14.20 3.46 3.42
C ARG A 464 -15.29 4.54 3.53
N LYS A 465 -16.45 4.26 2.95
CA LYS A 465 -17.57 5.22 2.78
C LYS A 465 -18.92 4.60 3.07
N ASP A 466 -18.98 3.70 4.05
CA ASP A 466 -20.21 3.01 4.45
C ASP A 466 -21.18 3.94 5.18
N ARG A 467 -20.64 4.84 6.02
CA ARG A 467 -21.44 5.83 6.76
C ARG A 467 -21.62 7.11 5.94
N GLY A 468 -22.84 7.64 5.98
CA GLY A 468 -23.15 8.98 5.49
C GLY A 468 -23.12 10.01 6.61
N PHE A 469 -22.61 11.20 6.33
CA PHE A 469 -22.59 12.31 7.31
C PHE A 469 -23.87 13.15 7.30
N GLY A 470 -24.30 13.56 8.49
CA GLY A 470 -25.39 14.52 8.69
C GLY A 470 -25.10 15.91 8.10
N PRO A 471 -26.14 16.76 7.95
CA PRO A 471 -26.01 18.08 7.32
C PRO A 471 -25.09 19.04 8.09
N GLU A 472 -25.01 18.92 9.41
CA GLU A 472 -24.15 19.73 10.28
C GLU A 472 -22.67 19.46 10.03
N ILE A 473 -22.25 18.19 10.12
CA ILE A 473 -20.87 17.75 9.86
C ILE A 473 -20.41 18.19 8.46
N ARG A 474 -21.26 18.03 7.45
CA ARG A 474 -20.97 18.49 6.07
C ARG A 474 -20.83 20.01 5.97
N ARG A 475 -21.59 20.78 6.76
CA ARG A 475 -21.46 22.24 6.79
C ARG A 475 -20.12 22.64 7.43
N THR A 476 -19.78 22.07 8.57
CA THR A 476 -18.52 22.34 9.28
C THR A 476 -17.31 21.97 8.43
N ALA A 477 -17.29 20.79 7.82
CA ALA A 477 -16.22 20.36 6.92
C ALA A 477 -16.02 21.33 5.75
N ARG A 478 -17.10 21.80 5.11
CA ARG A 478 -17.01 22.81 4.03
C ARG A 478 -16.40 24.13 4.48
N HIS A 479 -16.75 24.60 5.67
CA HIS A 479 -16.13 25.81 6.22
C HIS A 479 -14.62 25.63 6.42
N LEU A 480 -14.20 24.51 7.01
CA LEU A 480 -12.79 24.20 7.23
C LEU A 480 -11.98 24.09 5.93
N LEU A 481 -12.54 23.51 4.86
CA LEU A 481 -11.87 23.47 3.53
C LEU A 481 -11.68 24.87 2.94
N VAL A 482 -12.67 25.75 3.08
CA VAL A 482 -12.57 27.12 2.55
C VAL A 482 -11.54 27.93 3.32
N ASP A 483 -11.49 27.75 4.65
CA ASP A 483 -10.54 28.44 5.51
C ASP A 483 -9.10 27.95 5.29
N SER A 484 -8.89 26.63 5.14
CA SER A 484 -7.56 26.07 4.85
C SER A 484 -6.99 26.56 3.51
N ARG A 485 -7.83 26.69 2.47
CA ARG A 485 -7.43 27.19 1.14
C ARG A 485 -7.11 28.68 1.09
N ARG A 486 -7.65 29.48 2.02
CA ARG A 486 -7.49 30.95 2.02
C ARG A 486 -6.19 31.42 2.68
N SER A 487 -5.33 30.51 3.16
CA SER A 487 -4.12 30.82 3.94
C SER A 487 -4.38 31.77 5.11
N ARG A 488 -5.63 31.93 5.53
CA ARG A 488 -6.03 32.66 6.73
C ARG A 488 -5.89 31.70 7.91
N CYS A 489 -4.66 31.26 8.16
CA CYS A 489 -4.32 30.75 9.48
C CYS A 489 -4.38 31.95 10.43
N ARG A 490 -5.57 32.24 10.99
CA ARG A 490 -5.57 32.73 12.36
C ARG A 490 -4.81 31.65 13.12
N SER A 491 -3.73 32.04 13.79
CA SER A 491 -2.95 31.19 14.68
C SER A 491 -3.88 30.28 15.48
N LEU A 492 -4.09 29.06 15.00
CA LEU A 492 -4.74 28.01 15.76
C LEU A 492 -3.66 27.60 16.75
N ILE A 493 -3.57 28.37 17.82
CA ILE A 493 -2.89 27.95 19.04
C ILE A 493 -3.69 26.71 19.45
N LEU A 494 -3.15 25.55 19.11
CA LEU A 494 -3.58 24.27 19.66
C LEU A 494 -3.66 24.48 21.18
N ASP A 495 -4.85 24.35 21.76
CA ASP A 495 -5.04 24.62 23.18
C ASP A 495 -4.36 23.50 23.98
N MET A 496 -3.12 23.74 24.38
CA MET A 496 -2.30 22.80 25.15
C MET A 496 -2.66 22.78 26.65
N SER A 497 -3.69 23.50 27.08
CA SER A 497 -3.99 23.70 28.51
C SER A 497 -4.41 22.42 29.23
N HIS A 498 -4.92 21.40 28.51
CA HIS A 498 -5.43 20.15 29.10
C HIS A 498 -4.80 18.91 28.45
N PRO A 499 -3.57 18.50 28.84
CA PRO A 499 -2.94 17.32 28.28
C PRO A 499 -3.66 16.04 28.72
N ARG A 500 -4.32 15.39 27.77
CA ARG A 500 -4.98 14.09 27.97
C ARG A 500 -3.97 12.99 28.28
N ARG A 501 -4.39 11.96 29.00
CA ARG A 501 -3.57 10.78 29.30
C ARG A 501 -4.05 9.59 28.47
N CYS A 502 -3.09 8.83 27.93
CA CYS A 502 -3.35 7.64 27.16
C CYS A 502 -4.10 6.59 28.02
N PRO A 503 -5.26 6.09 27.56
CA PRO A 503 -6.02 5.07 28.28
C PRO A 503 -5.31 3.72 28.45
N LYS A 504 -4.24 3.47 27.69
CA LYS A 504 -3.52 2.19 27.67
C LYS A 504 -2.22 2.21 28.49
N CYS A 505 -1.41 3.27 28.39
CA CYS A 505 -0.14 3.38 29.12
C CYS A 505 -0.11 4.47 30.21
N GLY A 506 -1.09 5.38 30.26
CA GLY A 506 -1.12 6.48 31.22
C GLY A 506 -0.20 7.68 30.88
N ASP A 507 0.60 7.57 29.82
CA ASP A 507 1.47 8.65 29.31
C ASP A 507 0.66 9.86 28.84
N ARG A 508 1.27 11.05 28.87
CA ARG A 508 0.68 12.25 28.29
C ARG A 508 0.57 12.11 26.77
N MET A 509 -0.60 12.41 26.22
CA MET A 509 -0.84 12.47 24.79
C MET A 509 -0.33 13.79 24.23
N ILE A 510 0.15 13.75 23.00
CA ILE A 510 0.65 14.91 22.26
C ILE A 510 -0.53 15.47 21.46
N HIS A 511 -0.95 16.67 21.82
CA HIS A 511 -1.95 17.40 21.05
C HIS A 511 -1.28 18.02 19.80
N LYS A 512 -1.75 17.64 18.62
CA LYS A 512 -1.18 18.07 17.33
C LYS A 512 -2.25 18.10 16.24
N LEU A 513 -1.97 18.74 15.10
CA LEU A 513 -2.81 18.58 13.92
C LEU A 513 -2.61 17.20 13.29
N TYR A 514 -3.69 16.58 12.82
CA TYR A 514 -3.61 15.36 12.02
C TYR A 514 -2.81 15.59 10.73
N SER A 515 -3.15 16.66 10.02
CA SER A 515 -2.45 17.12 8.82
C SER A 515 -2.60 18.63 8.68
N TYR A 516 -1.56 19.28 8.16
CA TYR A 516 -1.58 20.70 7.80
C TYR A 516 -2.58 21.02 6.69
N ALA A 517 -3.07 20.02 5.95
CA ALA A 517 -4.11 20.22 4.93
C ALA A 517 -5.51 20.42 5.55
N TYR A 518 -5.84 19.62 6.57
CA TYR A 518 -7.20 19.53 7.12
C TYR A 518 -7.40 20.30 8.43
N HIS A 519 -6.33 20.70 9.11
CA HIS A 519 -6.37 21.49 10.36
C HIS A 519 -7.25 20.90 11.47
N ILE A 520 -7.40 19.57 11.52
CA ILE A 520 -8.09 18.88 12.62
C ILE A 520 -7.09 18.58 13.72
N ALA A 521 -7.40 19.02 14.93
CA ALA A 521 -6.61 18.71 16.12
C ALA A 521 -6.86 17.26 16.53
N ILE A 522 -5.83 16.58 17.01
CA ILE A 522 -5.91 15.22 17.53
C ILE A 522 -5.00 15.09 18.75
N ASP A 523 -5.34 14.19 19.65
CA ASP A 523 -4.42 13.77 20.71
C ASP A 523 -3.80 12.43 20.34
N TYR A 524 -2.47 12.38 20.26
CA TYR A 524 -1.73 11.20 19.83
C TYR A 524 -0.81 10.67 20.94
N CYS A 525 -0.90 9.37 21.22
CA CYS A 525 0.05 8.68 22.09
C CYS A 525 1.17 8.01 21.27
N PRO A 526 2.44 8.47 21.37
CA PRO A 526 3.55 7.87 20.62
C PRO A 526 3.90 6.45 21.06
N THR A 527 3.71 6.12 22.33
CA THR A 527 4.01 4.79 22.89
C THR A 527 3.03 3.73 22.39
N CYS A 528 1.73 4.02 22.48
CA CYS A 528 0.67 3.07 22.15
C CYS A 528 0.13 3.19 20.73
N LYS A 529 0.51 4.24 19.99
CA LYS A 529 -0.02 4.58 18.66
C LYS A 529 -1.54 4.70 18.64
N LEU A 530 -2.07 5.36 19.68
CA LEU A 530 -3.50 5.63 19.83
C LEU A 530 -3.77 7.09 19.54
N ILE A 531 -4.87 7.35 18.84
CA ILE A 531 -5.35 8.68 18.50
C ILE A 531 -6.72 8.85 19.15
N TRP A 532 -6.91 9.95 19.86
CA TRP A 532 -8.20 10.40 20.34
C TRP A 532 -8.72 11.52 19.45
N PHE A 533 -9.97 11.39 19.04
CA PHE A 533 -10.75 12.36 18.30
C PHE A 533 -11.87 12.88 19.19
N ASP A 534 -12.00 14.19 19.26
CA ASP A 534 -13.12 14.84 19.91
C ASP A 534 -14.42 14.66 19.09
N PRO A 535 -15.57 14.98 19.68
CA PRO A 535 -16.87 14.68 19.09
C PRO A 535 -17.01 15.30 17.71
N GLY A 536 -17.30 14.46 16.72
CA GLY A 536 -17.43 14.87 15.32
C GLY A 536 -16.11 15.09 14.58
N GLU A 537 -14.94 15.09 15.22
CA GLU A 537 -13.66 15.36 14.53
C GLU A 537 -13.29 14.25 13.54
N LEU A 538 -13.55 12.99 13.88
CA LEU A 538 -13.29 11.84 13.01
C LEU A 538 -14.19 11.90 11.76
N GLU A 539 -15.47 12.19 11.97
CA GLU A 539 -16.45 12.32 10.90
C GLU A 539 -16.16 13.53 10.01
N ILE A 540 -15.76 14.67 10.59
CA ILE A 540 -15.32 15.84 9.84
C ILE A 540 -14.09 15.48 9.01
N LEU A 541 -13.09 14.80 9.59
CA LEU A 541 -11.88 14.38 8.87
C LEU A 541 -12.21 13.52 7.65
N GLN A 542 -13.05 12.51 7.83
CA GLN A 542 -13.48 11.62 6.76
C GLN A 542 -14.26 12.41 5.69
N CYS A 543 -15.18 13.28 6.11
CA CYS A 543 -15.95 14.15 5.21
C CYS A 543 -15.06 15.10 4.38
N LEU A 544 -14.01 15.68 4.98
CA LEU A 544 -13.04 16.52 4.29
C LEU A 544 -12.29 15.76 3.18
N ILE A 545 -11.77 14.57 3.52
CA ILE A 545 -11.05 13.71 2.57
C ILE A 545 -11.97 13.29 1.43
N GLU A 546 -13.22 12.94 1.73
CA GLU A 546 -14.20 12.59 0.70
C GLU A 546 -14.54 13.73 -0.25
N MET A 547 -14.63 14.96 0.26
CA MET A 547 -14.88 16.15 -0.55
C MET A 547 -13.70 16.44 -1.48
N GLU A 548 -12.48 16.23 -1.03
CA GLU A 548 -11.28 16.41 -1.83
C GLU A 548 -11.14 15.35 -2.92
N GLU A 549 -11.51 14.10 -2.65
CA GLU A 549 -11.55 13.04 -3.67
C GLU A 549 -12.63 13.23 -4.74
N SER A 550 -13.67 14.02 -4.43
CA SER A 550 -14.80 14.26 -5.33
C SER A 550 -14.65 15.52 -6.17
N ALA A 551 -13.68 16.38 -5.82
CA ALA A 551 -13.33 17.61 -6.52
C ALA A 551 -12.26 17.34 -7.57
#